data_AF-R7PT09-F1
#
_entry.id   AF-R7PT09-F1
#
_cell.length_a   1.000
_cell.length_b   1.000
_cell.length_c   1.000
_cell.angle_alpha   90.00
_cell.angle_beta   90.00
_cell.angle_gamma   90.00
#
_symmetry.space_group_name_H-M   'P 1'
#
loop_
_entity.id
_entity.type
_entity.pdbx_description
1 polymer ?
#
loop_
_entity_poly.entity_id
_entity_poly.type
_entity_poly.pdbx_seq_one_letter_code
_entity_poly.pdbx_strand_id
1 'polypeptide(L)'
;MSKLKKLSSADLATISDDFGEILEIEVSKAISTKELDDLDLDIIVSYENNQLDVDVDVGVTFDKLSEITQDQVAGAIDEAYLKFDSYIDENYRQ
;
A
#
# COMPACT_ATOMS: atom_id res chain seq x y z
N MET A 1 8.23 19.34 10.08
CA MET A 1 7.15 18.49 9.59
C MET A 1 6.13 19.39 8.93
N SER A 2 6.10 19.36 7.60
CA SER A 2 5.12 20.07 6.77
C SER A 2 3.74 19.46 6.98
N LYS A 3 2.69 20.28 6.87
CA LYS A 3 1.31 19.80 7.06
C LYS A 3 0.83 19.17 5.77
N LEU A 4 -0.06 18.18 5.86
CA LEU A 4 -0.78 17.70 4.69
C LEU A 4 -1.60 18.86 4.10
N LYS A 5 -1.49 19.06 2.78
CA LYS A 5 -2.40 19.94 2.05
C LYS A 5 -3.83 19.41 2.22
N LYS A 6 -4.81 20.29 2.01
CA LYS A 6 -6.21 19.89 2.11
C LYS A 6 -6.53 18.90 0.98
N LEU A 7 -6.74 17.63 1.32
CA LEU A 7 -7.03 16.57 0.36
C LEU A 7 -8.49 16.64 -0.07
N SER A 8 -8.74 16.61 -1.37
CA SER A 8 -10.07 16.44 -1.94
C SER A 8 -10.39 14.96 -2.11
N SER A 9 -11.68 14.62 -2.30
CA SER A 9 -12.06 13.23 -2.58
C SER A 9 -11.41 12.65 -3.84
N ALA A 10 -11.07 13.51 -4.82
CA ALA A 10 -10.32 13.09 -5.99
C ALA A 10 -8.86 12.74 -5.64
N ASP A 11 -8.23 13.54 -4.78
CA ASP A 11 -6.89 13.23 -4.27
C ASP A 11 -6.89 11.90 -3.49
N LEU A 12 -7.90 11.66 -2.65
CA LEU A 12 -8.01 10.40 -1.88
C LEU A 12 -8.18 9.18 -2.80
N ALA A 13 -8.99 9.30 -3.86
CA ALA A 13 -9.13 8.24 -4.85
C ALA A 13 -7.81 7.95 -5.56
N THR A 14 -7.10 9.00 -6.01
CA THR A 14 -5.79 8.85 -6.64
C THR A 14 -4.76 8.23 -5.69
N ILE A 15 -4.75 8.66 -4.43
CA ILE A 15 -3.88 8.09 -3.39
C ILE A 15 -4.17 6.60 -3.19
N SER A 16 -5.44 6.21 -3.17
CA SER A 16 -5.85 4.81 -3.05
C SER A 16 -5.37 3.98 -4.23
N ASP A 17 -5.58 4.46 -5.46
CA ASP A 17 -5.18 3.78 -6.69
C ASP A 17 -3.65 3.64 -6.77
N ASP A 18 -2.92 4.74 -6.51
CA ASP A 18 -1.45 4.75 -6.53
C ASP A 18 -0.87 3.83 -5.46
N PHE A 19 -1.48 3.80 -4.26
CA PHE A 19 -0.99 2.92 -3.20
C PHE A 19 -1.23 1.45 -3.52
N GLY A 20 -2.37 1.13 -4.14
CA GLY A 20 -2.66 -0.22 -4.65
C GLY A 20 -1.62 -0.68 -5.65
N GLU A 21 -1.26 0.17 -6.61
CA GLU A 21 -0.22 -0.14 -7.58
C GLU A 21 1.16 -0.34 -6.92
N ILE A 22 1.53 0.50 -5.95
CA ILE A 22 2.78 0.36 -5.19
C ILE A 22 2.81 -0.99 -4.43
N LEU A 23 1.73 -1.32 -3.73
CA LEU A 23 1.61 -2.57 -2.98
C LEU A 23 1.71 -3.79 -3.90
N GLU A 24 0.96 -3.81 -5.00
CA GLU A 24 0.98 -4.91 -5.96
C GLU A 24 2.39 -5.12 -6.53
N ILE A 25 3.09 -4.02 -6.85
CA ILE A 25 4.47 -4.07 -7.36
C ILE A 25 5.42 -4.62 -6.30
N GLU A 26 5.35 -4.16 -5.04
CA GLU A 26 6.26 -4.62 -3.99
C GLU A 26 5.99 -6.07 -3.59
N VAL A 27 4.72 -6.46 -3.45
CA VAL A 27 4.34 -7.85 -3.21
C VAL A 27 4.83 -8.75 -4.34
N SER A 28 4.65 -8.35 -5.60
CA SER A 28 5.11 -9.11 -6.78
C SER A 28 6.64 -9.17 -6.94
N LYS A 29 7.40 -8.28 -6.27
CA LYS A 29 8.86 -8.35 -6.22
C LYS A 29 9.34 -9.28 -5.13
N ALA A 30 8.71 -9.21 -3.96
CA ALA A 30 9.06 -10.06 -2.82
C ALA A 30 8.64 -11.51 -3.06
N ILE A 31 7.54 -11.71 -3.77
CA ILE A 31 6.89 -13.00 -3.98
C ILE A 31 6.75 -13.23 -5.47
N SER A 32 7.18 -14.41 -5.94
CA SER A 32 6.96 -14.75 -7.34
C SER A 32 5.46 -14.86 -7.62
N THR A 33 4.97 -14.18 -8.66
CA THR A 33 3.59 -14.30 -9.14
C THR A 33 3.16 -15.73 -9.51
N LYS A 34 4.10 -16.67 -9.57
CA LYS A 34 3.81 -18.11 -9.75
C LYS A 34 3.49 -18.84 -8.45
N GLU A 35 3.95 -18.31 -7.33
CA GLU A 35 3.75 -18.85 -5.99
C GLU A 35 2.54 -18.20 -5.30
N LEU A 36 2.11 -17.06 -5.82
CA LEU A 36 0.92 -16.34 -5.40
C LEU A 36 -0.29 -16.85 -6.18
N ASP A 37 -1.23 -17.46 -5.46
CA ASP A 37 -2.48 -17.98 -6.02
C ASP A 37 -3.51 -16.85 -6.14
N ASP A 38 -3.58 -16.00 -5.13
CA ASP A 38 -4.47 -14.83 -5.11
C ASP A 38 -3.89 -13.70 -4.26
N LEU A 39 -4.13 -12.45 -4.68
CA LEU A 39 -3.78 -11.23 -3.95
C LEU A 39 -5.01 -10.32 -3.93
N ASP A 40 -5.57 -10.15 -2.75
CA ASP A 40 -6.66 -9.23 -2.48
C ASP A 40 -6.13 -8.04 -1.69
N LEU A 41 -6.42 -6.84 -2.17
CA LEU A 41 -5.98 -5.58 -1.56
C LEU A 41 -7.23 -4.74 -1.30
N ASP A 42 -7.56 -4.54 -0.04
CA ASP A 42 -8.61 -3.61 0.37
C ASP A 42 -7.95 -2.37 0.99
N ILE A 43 -8.12 -1.22 0.33
CA ILE A 43 -7.48 0.05 0.70
C ILE A 43 -8.57 1.04 1.08
N ILE A 44 -8.58 1.42 2.35
CA ILE A 44 -9.51 2.38 2.91
C ILE A 44 -8.74 3.65 3.23
N VAL A 45 -9.00 4.69 2.42
CA VAL A 45 -8.41 6.02 2.60
C VAL A 45 -9.43 6.95 3.21
N SER A 46 -9.11 7.56 4.34
CA SER A 46 -9.93 8.58 4.98
C SER A 46 -9.11 9.82 5.32
N TYR A 47 -9.75 10.98 5.25
CA TYR A 47 -9.11 12.25 5.57
C TYR A 47 -10.00 13.07 6.48
N GLU A 48 -9.66 13.07 7.77
CA GLU A 48 -10.37 13.84 8.79
C GLU A 48 -9.38 14.66 9.60
N ASN A 49 -9.78 15.86 10.04
CA ASN A 49 -8.97 16.73 10.90
C ASN A 49 -7.56 17.12 10.35
N ASN A 50 -7.39 17.11 9.03
CA ASN A 50 -6.09 17.28 8.34
C ASN A 50 -5.10 16.13 8.57
N GLN A 51 -5.60 14.97 8.94
CA GLN A 51 -4.87 13.71 9.01
C GLN A 51 -5.38 12.80 7.90
N LEU A 52 -4.44 12.21 7.17
CA LEU A 52 -4.72 11.17 6.19
C LEU A 52 -4.52 9.85 6.92
N ASP A 53 -5.62 9.12 7.09
CA ASP A 53 -5.61 7.77 7.64
C ASP A 53 -5.77 6.81 6.45
N VAL A 54 -4.80 5.91 6.30
CA VAL A 54 -4.76 4.90 5.25
C VAL A 54 -4.71 3.56 5.94
N ASP A 55 -5.81 2.83 5.88
CA ASP A 55 -5.90 1.46 6.35
C ASP A 55 -5.83 0.53 5.14
N VAL A 56 -4.98 -0.48 5.21
CA VAL A 56 -4.88 -1.50 4.15
C VAL A 56 -4.95 -2.88 4.75
N ASP A 57 -5.88 -3.66 4.20
CA ASP A 57 -5.98 -5.09 4.40
C ASP A 57 -5.40 -5.81 3.17
N VAL A 58 -4.31 -6.55 3.40
CA VAL A 58 -3.65 -7.35 2.37
C VAL A 58 -3.96 -8.82 2.61
N GLY A 59 -4.81 -9.40 1.76
CA GLY A 59 -5.12 -10.82 1.74
C GLY A 59 -4.25 -11.53 0.71
N VAL A 60 -3.30 -12.36 1.15
CA VAL A 60 -2.44 -13.12 0.24
C VAL A 60 -2.69 -14.61 0.38
N THR A 61 -2.96 -15.28 -0.74
CA THR A 61 -3.10 -16.74 -0.82
C THR A 61 -1.93 -17.29 -1.61
N PHE A 62 -1.21 -18.24 -1.03
CA PHE A 62 -0.07 -18.90 -1.67
C PHE A 62 -0.44 -20.29 -2.17
N ASP A 63 0.28 -20.75 -3.19
CA ASP A 63 0.22 -22.15 -3.57
C ASP A 63 0.69 -23.03 -2.40
N LYS A 64 0.11 -24.22 -2.28
CA LYS A 64 0.33 -25.15 -1.16
C LYS A 64 1.77 -25.64 -1.04
N LEU A 65 2.58 -25.43 -2.08
CA LEU A 65 3.98 -25.80 -2.16
C LEU A 65 4.93 -24.61 -1.93
N SER A 66 4.39 -23.41 -1.78
CA SER A 66 5.19 -22.20 -1.58
C SER A 66 5.73 -22.13 -0.15
N GLU A 67 7.02 -21.85 -0.01
CA GLU A 67 7.70 -21.71 1.29
C GLU A 67 7.70 -20.24 1.77
N ILE A 68 6.75 -19.44 1.29
CA ILE A 68 6.68 -18.01 1.58
C ILE A 68 6.26 -17.81 3.03
N THR A 69 7.03 -17.00 3.75
CA THR A 69 6.75 -16.67 5.14
C THR A 69 5.97 -15.37 5.24
N GLN A 70 5.19 -15.23 6.31
CA GLN A 70 4.53 -13.95 6.63
C GLN A 70 5.54 -12.80 6.75
N ASP A 71 6.79 -13.07 7.16
CA ASP A 71 7.84 -12.05 7.25
C ASP A 71 8.20 -11.46 5.87
N GLN A 72 8.15 -12.26 4.80
CA GLN A 72 8.41 -11.77 3.44
C GLN A 72 7.29 -10.84 2.97
N VAL A 73 6.04 -11.20 3.25
CA VAL A 73 4.86 -10.39 2.95
C VAL A 73 4.91 -9.09 3.74
N ALA A 74 5.16 -9.17 5.05
CA ALA A 74 5.27 -8.01 5.93
C ALA A 74 6.38 -7.06 5.46
N GLY A 75 7.55 -7.59 5.08
CA GLY A 75 8.63 -6.78 4.52
C GLY A 75 8.26 -6.07 3.21
N ALA A 76 7.48 -6.71 2.33
CA ALA A 76 6.98 -6.08 1.10
C ALA A 76 5.99 -4.95 1.40
N ILE A 77 5.09 -5.17 2.36
CA ILE A 77 4.12 -4.17 2.82
C ILE A 77 4.85 -2.98 3.47
N ASP A 78 5.85 -3.23 4.32
CA ASP A 78 6.66 -2.18 4.94
C ASP A 78 7.40 -1.33 3.89
N GLU A 79 7.97 -1.95 2.85
CA GLU A 79 8.58 -1.22 1.73
C GLU A 79 7.55 -0.39 0.94
N ALA A 80 6.34 -0.93 0.75
CA ALA A 80 5.26 -0.21 0.09
C ALA A 80 4.87 1.04 0.91
N TYR A 81 4.72 0.92 2.23
CA TYR A 81 4.44 2.06 3.10
C TYR A 81 5.56 3.11 3.09
N LEU A 82 6.83 2.70 3.04
CA LEU A 82 7.95 3.65 2.93
C LEU A 82 7.93 4.44 1.62
N LYS A 83 7.61 3.79 0.50
CA LYS A 83 7.45 4.46 -0.80
C LYS A 83 6.25 5.36 -0.82
N PHE A 84 5.16 4.92 -0.21
CA PHE A 84 3.95 5.70 -0.08
C PHE A 84 4.15 6.95 0.78
N ASP A 85 4.83 6.86 1.92
CA ASP A 85 5.15 8.04 2.74
C ASP A 85 6.00 9.04 1.95
N SER A 86 6.98 8.56 1.17
CA SER A 86 7.77 9.41 0.27
C SER A 86 6.90 10.09 -0.79
N TYR A 87 5.97 9.35 -1.40
CA TYR A 87 5.03 9.88 -2.40
C TYR A 87 4.10 10.95 -1.81
N ILE A 88 3.57 10.71 -0.60
CA ILE A 88 2.73 11.67 0.12
C ILE A 88 3.54 12.92 0.48
N ASP A 89 4.79 12.77 0.89
CA ASP A 89 5.68 13.88 1.22
C ASP A 89 5.98 14.76 0.01
N GLU A 90 6.25 14.16 -1.14
CA GLU A 90 6.59 14.90 -2.36
C GLU A 90 5.38 15.61 -2.98
N ASN A 91 4.20 14.99 -2.94
CA ASN A 91 3.03 15.46 -3.68
C ASN A 91 1.99 16.18 -2.81
N TYR A 92 1.93 15.88 -1.51
CA TYR A 92 0.83 16.29 -0.64
C TYR A 92 1.26 17.00 0.65
N ARG A 93 2.54 16.99 1.06
CA ARG A 93 3.01 17.85 2.16
C ARG A 93 3.35 19.26 1.68
N GLN A 94 2.97 20.26 2.48
CA GLN A 94 3.26 21.69 2.29
C GLN A 94 3.91 22.30 3.54
#